data_AF-A0A0F5Q215-F1
#
_entry.id   AF-A0A0F5Q215-F1
#
_cell.length_a   1.000
_cell.length_b   1.000
_cell.length_c   1.000
_cell.angle_alpha   90.00
_cell.angle_beta   90.00
_cell.angle_gamma   90.00
#
_symmetry.space_group_name_H-M   'P 1'
#
loop_
_entity.id
_entity.type
_entity.pdbx_description
1 polymer ?
#
loop_
_entity_poly.entity_id
_entity_poly.type
_entity_poly.pdbx_seq_one_letter_code
_entity_poly.pdbx_strand_id
1 'polypeptide(L)' 'MSANLDEQPKIRKRKDGRRQVLVQLRPDTIEQLRAAAAAEDRYVYEIIEELVTDYLAQVNFKL' A
#
# COMPACT_ATOMS: atom_id res chain seq x y z
N MET A 1 11.58 -25.88 18.61
CA MET A 1 11.02 -24.52 18.55
C MET A 1 10.10 -24.45 17.35
N SER A 2 8.81 -24.67 17.55
CA SER A 2 7.82 -24.56 16.48
C SER A 2 7.35 -23.11 16.44
N ALA A 3 7.58 -22.43 15.32
CA ALA A 3 7.07 -21.07 15.12
C ALA A 3 5.53 -21.10 15.13
N ASN A 4 4.92 -20.31 16.02
CA ASN A 4 3.49 -20.07 16.01
C ASN A 4 3.12 -19.38 14.69
N LEU A 5 2.37 -20.08 13.84
CA LEU A 5 1.90 -19.61 12.53
C LEU A 5 0.56 -18.84 12.60
N ASP A 6 0.05 -18.56 13.80
CA ASP A 6 -1.33 -18.05 14.00
C ASP A 6 -1.45 -16.61 14.54
N GLU A 7 -0.37 -15.83 14.61
CA GLU A 7 -0.51 -14.39 14.79
C GLU A 7 -0.81 -13.71 13.46
N GLN A 8 -2.05 -13.86 12.96
CA GLN A 8 -2.55 -12.90 11.99
C GLN A 8 -2.51 -11.51 12.64
N PRO A 9 -1.87 -10.51 12.01
CA PRO A 9 -1.78 -9.18 12.60
C PRO A 9 -3.20 -8.66 12.83
N LYS A 10 -3.55 -8.37 14.09
CA LYS A 10 -4.80 -7.68 14.44
C LYS A 10 -4.84 -6.38 13.65
N ILE A 11 -5.54 -6.39 12.51
CA ILE A 11 -5.71 -5.22 11.65
C ILE A 11 -6.44 -4.16 12.48
N ARG A 12 -5.70 -3.19 13.01
CA ARG A 12 -6.27 -2.05 13.72
C ARG A 12 -7.10 -1.27 12.70
N LYS A 13 -8.42 -1.30 12.84
CA LYS A 13 -9.32 -0.45 12.04
C LYS A 13 -8.92 1.00 12.28
N ARG A 14 -8.51 1.70 11.22
CA ARG A 14 -8.19 3.12 11.30
C ARG A 14 -9.47 3.91 11.56
N LYS A 15 -9.37 5.00 12.33
CA LYS A 15 -10.52 5.87 12.67
C LYS A 15 -11.08 6.61 11.45
N ASP A 16 -10.30 6.72 10.38
CA ASP A 16 -10.64 7.37 9.11
C ASP A 16 -11.34 6.43 8.11
N GLY A 17 -11.65 5.18 8.50
CA GLY A 17 -12.30 4.20 7.63
C GLY A 17 -11.36 3.52 6.63
N ARG A 18 -10.09 3.93 6.53
CA ARG A 18 -9.12 3.30 5.63
C ARG A 18 -8.80 1.88 6.10
N ARG A 19 -8.68 0.97 5.14
CA ARG A 19 -8.30 -0.44 5.37
C ARG A 19 -6.85 -0.66 4.96
N GLN A 20 -6.15 -1.53 5.67
CA GLN A 20 -4.80 -1.94 5.29
C GLN A 20 -4.87 -3.10 4.29
N VAL A 21 -4.02 -3.04 3.28
CA VAL A 21 -3.78 -4.12 2.32
C VAL A 21 -2.27 -4.35 2.27
N LEU A 22 -1.85 -5.60 2.44
CA LEU A 22 -0.45 -5.97 2.25
C LEU A 22 -0.24 -6.23 0.75
N VAL A 23 0.72 -5.53 0.14
CA VAL A 23 1.10 -5.72 -1.26
C VAL A 23 2.56 -6.12 -1.33
N GLN A 24 2.85 -7.18 -2.08
CA GLN A 24 4.21 -7.59 -2.39
C GLN A 24 4.63 -6.94 -3.71
N LEU A 25 5.74 -6.20 -3.68
CA LEU A 25 6.33 -5.53 -4.84
C LEU A 25 7.77 -6.01 -5.01
N ARG A 26 8.31 -5.83 -6.23
CA ARG A 26 9.72 -6.10 -6.48
C ARG A 26 10.59 -5.12 -5.66
N PRO A 27 11.78 -5.54 -5.18
CA PRO A 27 12.64 -4.69 -4.36
C PRO A 27 13.00 -3.36 -5.01
N ASP A 28 13.35 -3.38 -6.30
CA ASP A 28 13.68 -2.19 -7.10
C ASP A 28 12.53 -1.17 -7.15
N THR A 29 11.30 -1.67 -7.21
CA THR A 29 10.08 -0.86 -7.26
C THR A 29 9.84 -0.18 -5.91
N ILE A 30 10.12 -0.87 -4.80
CA ILE A 30 10.02 -0.30 -3.44
C ILE A 30 11.05 0.83 -3.27
N GLU A 31 12.27 0.64 -3.75
CA GLU A 31 13.32 1.67 -3.68
C GLU A 31 12.93 2.92 -4.48
N GLN A 32 12.42 2.73 -5.70
CA GLN A 32 11.95 3.84 -6.54
C GLN A 32 10.78 4.59 -5.90
N LEU A 33 9.80 3.88 -5.33
CA LEU A 33 8.67 4.50 -4.63
C LEU A 33 9.13 5.32 -3.42
N ARG A 34 10.11 4.82 -2.65
CA ARG A 34 10.68 5.56 -1.52
C ARG A 34 11.43 6.81 -1.97
N ALA A 35 12.19 6.72 -3.05
CA ALA A 35 12.92 7.85 -3.61
C ALA A 35 11.95 8.95 -4.09
N ALA A 36 10.89 8.58 -4.81
CA ALA A 36 9.85 9.52 -5.24
C ALA A 36 9.13 10.17 -4.05
N ALA A 37 8.73 9.37 -3.06
CA ALA A 37 8.11 9.86 -1.83
C ALA A 37 8.99 10.89 -1.09
N ALA A 38 10.30 10.60 -1.00
CA ALA A 38 11.25 11.51 -0.38
C ALA A 38 11.45 12.81 -1.19
N ALA A 39 11.47 12.72 -2.52
CA ALA A 39 11.63 13.88 -3.39
C ALA A 39 10.42 14.83 -3.34
N GLU A 40 9.22 14.30 -3.09
CA GLU A 40 7.97 15.07 -3.03
C GLU A 40 7.55 15.46 -1.60
N ASP A 41 8.30 15.07 -0.56
CA ASP A 41 7.92 15.21 0.86
C ASP A 41 6.56 14.57 1.19
N ARG A 42 6.35 13.35 0.68
CA ARG A 42 5.09 12.59 0.78
C ARG A 42 5.32 11.21 1.38
N TYR A 43 4.23 10.55 1.78
CA TYR A 43 4.26 9.15 2.16
C TYR A 43 4.07 8.24 0.94
N VAL A 44 4.77 7.09 0.94
CA VAL A 44 4.68 6.07 -0.12
C VAL A 44 3.23 5.64 -0.40
N TYR A 45 2.38 5.53 0.64
CA TYR A 45 1.00 5.11 0.46
C TYR A 45 0.16 6.13 -0.33
N GLU A 46 0.51 7.41 -0.30
CA GLU A 46 -0.21 8.46 -1.04
C GLU A 46 0.03 8.34 -2.54
N ILE A 47 1.30 8.11 -2.91
CA ILE A 47 1.69 7.84 -4.30
C ILE A 47 1.03 6.54 -4.80
N ILE A 48 1.01 5.49 -3.97
CA ILE A 48 0.32 4.23 -4.33
C ILE A 48 -1.19 4.46 -4.50
N GLU A 49 -1.83 5.22 -3.60
CA GLU A 49 -3.26 5.52 -3.67
C GLU A 49 -3.61 6.27 -4.96
N GLU A 50 -2.79 7.24 -5.38
CA GLU A 50 -2.95 7.95 -6.66
C GLU A 50 -2.79 7.00 -7.85
N LEU A 51 -1.68 6.26 -7.93
CA LEU A 51 -1.41 5.36 -9.06
C LEU A 51 -2.49 4.28 -9.21
N VAL A 52 -2.97 3.72 -8.10
CA VAL A 52 -4.05 2.73 -8.09
C VAL A 52 -5.37 3.38 -8.52
N THR A 53 -5.67 4.58 -8.03
CA THR A 53 -6.91 5.31 -8.39
C THR A 53 -6.93 5.63 -9.88
N ASP A 54 -5.83 6.14 -10.43
CA ASP A 54 -5.69 6.44 -11.86
C ASP A 54 -5.86 5.19 -12.72
N TYR A 55 -5.21 4.09 -12.33
CA TYR A 55 -5.37 2.82 -13.04
C TYR A 55 -6.82 2.32 -13.03
N LEU A 56 -7.49 2.36 -11.87
CA LEU A 56 -8.89 1.93 -11.73
C LEU A 56 -9.84 2.79 -12.57
N ALA A 57 -9.58 4.10 -12.67
CA ALA A 57 -10.33 4.99 -13.56
C ALA A 57 -10.15 4.60 -15.04
N GLN A 58 -8.93 4.24 -15.45
CA GLN A 58 -8.63 3.83 -16.83
C GLN A 58 -9.30 2.51 -17.21
N VAL A 59 -9.31 1.52 -16.30
CA VAL A 59 -9.91 0.21 -16.58
C VAL A 59 -11.45 0.23 -16.51
N ASN A 60 -12.05 1.42 -16.44
CA ASN A 60 -13.51 1.65 -16.35
C ASN A 60 -14.16 0.81 -15.25
N PHE A 61 -13.42 0.63 -14.14
CA PHE A 61 -13.88 -0.16 -13.01
C PHE A 61 -14.95 0.64 -12.28
N LYS A 62 -16.21 0.43 -12.68
CA LYS A 62 -17.36 0.91 -11.90
C LYS A 62 -17.53 -0.01 -10.70
N LEU A 63 -17.23 0.51 -9.51
CA LEU A 63 -17.64 -0.09 -8.23
C LEU A 63 -19.17 -0.15 -8.14
#